data_AF-A0A7K5G1A5-F1
#
_entry.id   AF-A0A7K5G1A5-F1
#
_cell.length_a   1.000
_cell.length_b   1.000
_cell.length_c   1.000
_cell.angle_alpha   90.00
_cell.angle_beta   90.00
_cell.angle_gamma   90.00
#
_symmetry.space_group_name_H-M   'P 1'
#
loop_
_entity.id
_entity.type
_entity.pdbx_description
1 polymer ?
#
loop_
_entity_poly.entity_id
_entity_poly.type
_entity_poly.pdbx_seq_one_letter_code
_entity_poly.pdbx_strand_id
1 'polypeptide(L)'
;QAAAALARLSADLQRYRRHLEWLRRAGPALRPLEPELGALLARLERLGRSLDLLLSRLSLPRPSAPQTPLPAPGSAWAAVRAGHAVLQSLHLYLDWASRALVLLRNKL
;
A
#
# COMPACT_ATOMS: atom_id res chain seq x y z
N GLN A 1 0.53 20.29 -8.57
CA GLN A 1 0.67 19.73 -7.20
C GLN A 1 -0.27 18.55 -6.97
N ALA A 2 -1.56 18.68 -7.30
CA ALA A 2 -2.56 17.61 -7.13
C ALA A 2 -2.24 16.29 -7.84
N ALA A 3 -1.83 16.39 -9.11
CA ALA A 3 -1.43 15.23 -9.91
C ALA A 3 -0.25 14.44 -9.32
N ALA A 4 0.78 15.16 -8.85
CA ALA A 4 1.93 14.55 -8.20
C ALA A 4 1.56 13.86 -6.89
N ALA A 5 0.62 14.42 -6.12
CA ALA A 5 0.12 13.79 -4.90
C ALA A 5 -0.64 12.49 -5.21
N LEU A 6 -1.48 12.46 -6.24
CA LEU A 6 -2.20 11.24 -6.67
C LEU A 6 -1.26 10.17 -7.23
N ALA A 7 -0.27 10.56 -8.04
CA ALA A 7 0.75 9.64 -8.55
C ALA A 7 1.56 9.03 -7.40
N ARG A 8 2.05 9.85 -6.48
CA ARG A 8 2.72 9.37 -5.27
C ARG A 8 1.83 8.43 -4.46
N LEU A 9 0.55 8.77 -4.32
CA LEU A 9 -0.40 7.98 -3.56
C LEU A 9 -0.58 6.56 -4.15
N SER A 10 -0.67 6.47 -5.50
CA SER A 10 -0.70 5.19 -6.20
C SER A 10 0.60 4.39 -6.00
N ALA A 11 1.77 5.02 -6.14
CA ALA A 11 3.06 4.37 -5.97
C ALA A 11 3.26 3.78 -4.57
N ASP A 12 2.92 4.56 -3.53
CA ASP A 12 3.07 4.15 -2.14
C ASP A 12 2.08 3.03 -1.78
N LEU A 13 0.85 3.04 -2.30
CA LEU A 13 -0.09 1.92 -2.12
C LEU A 13 0.41 0.62 -2.76
N GLN A 14 1.01 0.70 -3.96
CA GLN A 14 1.63 -0.45 -4.61
C GLN A 14 2.79 -1.01 -3.77
N ARG A 15 3.56 -0.12 -3.11
CA ARG A 15 4.60 -0.53 -2.17
C ARG A 15 4.00 -1.27 -0.97
N TYR A 16 2.96 -0.74 -0.32
CA TYR A 16 2.32 -1.42 0.81
C TYR A 16 1.73 -2.78 0.44
N ARG A 17 1.12 -2.88 -0.75
CA ARG A 17 0.62 -4.16 -1.28
C ARG A 17 1.71 -5.24 -1.29
N ARG A 18 2.89 -4.93 -1.84
CA ARG A 18 4.02 -5.88 -1.87
C ARG A 18 4.50 -6.27 -0.48
N HIS A 19 4.50 -5.34 0.48
CA HIS A 19 4.88 -5.66 1.86
C HIS A 19 3.87 -6.59 2.51
N LEU A 20 2.58 -6.42 2.25
CA LEU A 20 1.54 -7.34 2.72
C LEU A 20 1.66 -8.72 2.06
N GLU A 21 1.89 -8.79 0.74
CA GLU A 21 2.16 -10.05 0.04
C GLU A 21 3.39 -10.77 0.61
N TRP A 22 4.45 -10.02 0.89
CA TRP A 22 5.65 -10.54 1.52
C TRP A 22 5.37 -11.08 2.92
N LEU A 23 4.60 -10.36 3.75
CA LEU A 23 4.22 -10.81 5.09
C LEU A 23 3.44 -12.12 5.05
N ARG A 24 2.50 -12.26 4.11
CA ARG A 24 1.75 -13.52 3.92
C ARG A 24 2.66 -14.70 3.59
N ARG A 25 3.80 -14.44 2.95
CA ARG A 25 4.84 -15.44 2.61
C ARG A 25 5.91 -15.59 3.69
N ALA A 26 5.92 -14.73 4.72
CA ALA A 26 7.01 -14.63 5.69
C ALA A 26 7.05 -15.75 6.74
N GLY A 27 6.10 -16.70 6.67
CA GLY A 27 6.11 -17.93 7.45
C GLY A 27 4.88 -18.10 8.36
N PRO A 28 4.82 -19.21 9.09
CA PRO A 28 3.63 -19.61 9.84
C PRO A 28 3.31 -18.71 11.04
N ALA A 29 4.28 -17.90 11.51
CA ALA A 29 4.09 -16.98 12.63
C ALA A 29 2.99 -15.95 12.40
N LEU A 30 2.68 -15.62 11.14
CA LEU A 30 1.64 -14.66 10.77
C LEU A 30 0.32 -15.34 10.35
N ARG A 31 0.27 -16.68 10.36
CA ARG A 31 -0.93 -17.45 10.01
C ARG A 31 -2.17 -17.08 10.83
N PRO A 32 -2.07 -16.73 12.14
CA PRO A 32 -3.24 -16.29 12.91
C PRO A 32 -3.90 -14.98 12.44
N LEU A 33 -3.22 -14.20 11.59
CA LEU A 33 -3.78 -12.96 11.01
C LEU A 33 -4.50 -13.21 9.68
N GLU A 34 -4.59 -14.46 9.23
CA GLU A 34 -5.45 -14.85 8.12
C GLU A 34 -6.82 -15.26 8.69
N PRO A 35 -7.93 -14.84 8.05
CA PRO A 35 -8.05 -14.29 6.68
C PRO A 35 -7.93 -12.76 6.55
N GLU A 36 -7.72 -12.02 7.64
CA GLU A 36 -7.78 -10.56 7.68
C GLU A 36 -6.72 -9.90 6.81
N LEU A 37 -5.48 -10.44 6.81
CA LEU A 37 -4.41 -9.98 5.92
C LEU A 37 -4.77 -10.16 4.45
N GLY A 38 -5.34 -11.31 4.08
CA GLY A 38 -5.86 -11.54 2.73
C GLY A 38 -6.96 -10.54 2.35
N ALA A 39 -7.89 -10.27 3.26
CA ALA A 39 -8.98 -9.33 3.03
C ALA A 39 -8.50 -7.87 2.94
N LEU A 40 -7.47 -7.49 3.71
CA LEU A 40 -6.82 -6.19 3.62
C LEU A 40 -6.12 -6.02 2.27
N LEU A 41 -5.38 -7.04 1.83
CA LEU A 41 -4.70 -7.04 0.53
C LEU A 41 -5.69 -6.81 -0.61
N ALA A 42 -6.80 -7.56 -0.64
CA ALA A 42 -7.84 -7.42 -1.66
C ALA A 42 -8.46 -6.01 -1.69
N ARG A 43 -8.65 -5.39 -0.51
CA ARG A 43 -9.14 -4.01 -0.41
C ARG A 43 -8.12 -3.00 -0.93
N LEU A 44 -6.83 -3.16 -0.62
CA LEU A 44 -5.77 -2.32 -1.17
C LEU A 44 -5.68 -2.43 -2.69
N GLU A 45 -5.82 -3.63 -3.25
CA GLU A 45 -5.82 -3.83 -4.69
C GLU A 45 -7.00 -3.14 -5.37
N ARG A 46 -8.19 -3.25 -4.78
CA ARG A 46 -9.37 -2.53 -5.29
C ARG A 46 -9.16 -1.03 -5.27
N LEU A 47 -8.61 -0.49 -4.17
CA LEU A 47 -8.29 0.93 -4.05
C LEU A 47 -7.24 1.37 -5.10
N GLY A 48 -6.18 0.58 -5.28
CA GLY A 48 -5.15 0.83 -6.29
C GLY A 48 -5.73 0.89 -7.71
N ARG A 49 -6.60 -0.06 -8.07
CA ARG A 49 -7.32 -0.03 -9.36
C ARG A 49 -8.18 1.21 -9.52
N SER A 50 -8.90 1.62 -8.48
CA SER A 50 -9.72 2.84 -8.52
C SER A 50 -8.89 4.11 -8.72
N LEU A 51 -7.72 4.20 -8.08
CA LEU A 51 -6.81 5.33 -8.26
C LEU A 51 -6.17 5.35 -9.64
N ASP A 52 -5.81 4.19 -10.17
CA ASP A 52 -5.28 4.09 -11.51
C ASP A 52 -6.29 4.53 -12.57
N LEU A 53 -7.57 4.18 -12.40
CA LEU A 53 -8.65 4.69 -13.25
C LEU A 53 -8.80 6.21 -13.14
N LEU A 54 -8.66 6.76 -11.92
CA LEU A 54 -8.70 8.20 -11.70
C LEU A 54 -7.52 8.92 -12.38
N LEU A 55 -6.31 8.39 -12.26
CA LEU A 55 -5.12 8.93 -12.94
C LEU A 55 -5.29 8.91 -14.46
N SER A 56 -5.79 7.80 -15.03
CA SER A 56 -6.07 7.70 -16.47
C SER A 56 -7.12 8.71 -16.93
N ARG A 57 -8.21 8.89 -16.17
CA ARG A 57 -9.27 9.89 -16.48
C ARG A 57 -8.75 11.31 -16.46
N LEU A 58 -7.74 11.60 -15.65
CA LEU A 58 -7.11 12.90 -15.52
C LEU A 58 -5.87 13.06 -16.43
N SER A 59 -5.61 12.08 -17.32
CA SER A 59 -4.44 12.05 -18.21
C SER A 59 -3.11 12.22 -17.47
N LEU A 60 -3.01 11.67 -16.26
CA LEU A 60 -1.83 11.79 -15.41
C LEU A 60 -0.87 10.61 -15.62
N PRO A 61 0.46 10.85 -15.59
CA PRO A 61 1.44 9.80 -15.75
C PRO A 61 1.36 8.81 -14.58
N ARG A 62 1.38 7.52 -14.92
CA ARG A 62 1.37 6.45 -13.92
C ARG A 62 2.77 6.26 -13.34
N PRO A 63 2.91 6.05 -12.02
CA PRO A 63 4.21 5.80 -11.43
C PRO A 63 4.79 4.49 -11.96
N SER A 64 5.86 4.58 -12.74
CA SER A 64 6.62 3.44 -13.24
C SER A 64 8.02 3.50 -12.63
N ALA A 65 8.12 3.40 -11.31
CA ALA A 65 9.42 3.38 -10.64
C ALA A 65 9.98 1.95 -10.60
N PRO A 66 11.27 1.75 -10.91
CA PRO A 66 11.92 0.45 -10.73
C PRO A 66 11.81 0.04 -9.26
N GLN A 67 11.38 -1.20 -9.03
CA GLN A 67 11.03 -1.66 -7.70
C GLN A 67 12.17 -2.50 -7.13
N THR A 68 12.69 -2.09 -5.98
CA THR A 68 13.67 -2.89 -5.23
C THR A 68 13.02 -4.18 -4.74
N PRO A 69 13.62 -5.36 -4.98
CA PRO A 69 13.12 -6.61 -4.44
C PRO A 69 13.14 -6.58 -2.91
N LEU A 70 12.12 -7.19 -2.29
CA LEU A 70 12.07 -7.34 -0.84
C LEU A 70 13.03 -8.47 -0.41
N PRO A 71 13.71 -8.34 0.74
CA PRO A 71 14.61 -9.38 1.25
C PRO A 71 13.83 -10.68 1.51
N ALA A 72 14.51 -11.82 1.54
CA ALA A 72 13.86 -13.07 1.95
C ALA A 72 13.32 -12.97 3.41
N PRO A 73 12.25 -13.69 3.75
CA PRO A 73 11.79 -13.79 5.13
C PRO A 73 12.91 -14.23 6.05
N GLY A 74 13.18 -13.43 7.09
CA GLY A 74 14.15 -13.77 8.13
C GLY A 74 13.58 -14.76 9.14
N SER A 75 13.96 -14.60 10.41
CA SER A 75 13.36 -15.39 11.49
C SER A 75 11.87 -15.07 11.70
N ALA A 76 11.14 -15.98 12.34
CA ALA A 76 9.73 -15.77 12.71
C ALA A 76 9.51 -14.46 13.48
N TRP A 77 10.42 -14.12 14.40
CA TRP A 77 10.36 -12.84 15.14
C TRP A 77 10.61 -11.63 14.24
N ALA A 78 11.52 -11.73 13.26
CA ALA A 78 11.72 -10.67 12.28
C ALA A 78 10.45 -10.43 11.44
N ALA A 79 9.73 -11.49 11.05
CA ALA A 79 8.45 -11.38 10.36
C ALA A 79 7.38 -10.68 11.22
N VAL A 80 7.31 -10.98 12.52
CA VAL A 80 6.38 -10.29 13.44
C VAL A 80 6.70 -8.80 13.56
N ARG A 81 7.99 -8.43 13.75
CA ARG A 81 8.40 -7.02 13.80
C ARG A 81 8.12 -6.28 12.48
N ALA A 82 8.38 -6.93 11.35
CA ALA A 82 8.05 -6.38 10.04
C ALA A 82 6.53 -6.20 9.88
N GLY A 83 5.74 -7.17 10.35
CA GLY A 83 4.28 -7.09 10.37
C GLY A 83 3.78 -5.86 11.11
N HIS A 84 4.28 -5.64 12.33
CA HIS A 84 3.95 -4.46 13.12
C HIS A 84 4.32 -3.16 12.39
N ALA A 85 5.55 -3.06 11.89
CA ALA A 85 6.03 -1.87 11.18
C ALA A 85 5.20 -1.56 9.92
N VAL A 86 4.87 -2.57 9.12
CA VAL A 86 4.07 -2.42 7.89
C VAL A 86 2.65 -2.00 8.20
N LEU A 87 1.99 -2.64 9.18
CA LEU A 87 0.60 -2.30 9.53
C LEU A 87 0.49 -0.91 10.15
N GLN A 88 1.41 -0.55 11.06
CA GLN A 88 1.45 0.77 11.67
C GLN A 88 1.71 1.87 10.63
N SER A 89 2.70 1.67 9.75
CA SER A 89 3.01 2.64 8.69
C SER A 89 1.88 2.77 7.67
N LEU A 90 1.24 1.66 7.29
CA LEU A 90 0.06 1.66 6.43
C LEU A 90 -1.10 2.44 7.06
N HIS A 91 -1.36 2.25 8.35
CA HIS A 91 -2.41 3.00 9.06
C HIS A 91 -2.17 4.51 9.00
N LEU A 92 -0.97 4.97 9.37
CA LEU A 92 -0.59 6.37 9.31
C LEU A 92 -0.66 6.93 7.89
N TYR A 93 -0.24 6.12 6.92
CA TYR A 93 -0.29 6.50 5.51
C TYR A 93 -1.73 6.67 5.01
N LEU A 94 -2.65 5.78 5.39
CA LEU A 94 -4.06 5.89 5.02
C LEU A 94 -4.75 7.08 5.69
N ASP A 95 -4.44 7.38 6.95
CA ASP A 95 -4.91 8.59 7.62
C ASP A 95 -4.45 9.84 6.85
N TRP A 96 -3.15 9.95 6.54
CA TRP A 96 -2.63 11.04 5.73
C TRP A 96 -3.28 11.11 4.33
N ALA A 97 -3.41 9.96 3.64
CA ALA A 97 -3.97 9.89 2.30
C ALA A 97 -5.43 10.35 2.28
N SER A 98 -6.21 10.02 3.30
CA SER A 98 -7.60 10.49 3.43
C SER A 98 -7.66 12.01 3.51
N ARG A 99 -6.81 12.64 4.33
CA ARG A 99 -6.72 14.10 4.45
C ARG A 99 -6.26 14.75 3.15
N ALA A 100 -5.26 14.15 2.49
CA ALA A 100 -4.77 14.63 1.20
C ALA A 100 -5.86 14.60 0.13
N LEU A 101 -6.64 13.51 0.03
CA LEU A 101 -7.74 13.39 -0.93
C LEU A 101 -8.86 14.41 -0.68
N VAL A 102 -9.21 14.69 0.58
CA VAL A 102 -10.19 15.74 0.92
C VAL A 102 -9.68 17.12 0.49
N LEU A 103 -8.42 17.42 0.75
CA LEU A 103 -7.81 18.68 0.31
C LEU A 103 -7.72 18.80 -1.21
N LEU A 104 -7.47 17.68 -1.91
CA LEU A 104 -7.45 17.64 -3.37
C LEU A 104 -8.83 17.91 -3.96
N ARG A 105 -9.88 17.29 -3.40
CA ARG A 105 -11.27 17.52 -3.82
C ARG A 105 -11.65 19.00 -3.71
N ASN A 106 -11.20 19.70 -2.68
CA ASN A 106 -11.52 21.12 -2.49
C ASN A 106 -10.71 22.06 -3.43
N LYS A 107 -9.71 21.53 -4.14
CA LYS A 107 -8.85 22.27 -5.08
C LYS A 107 -9.10 21.91 -6.55
N LEU A 108 -9.92 20.89 -6.81
CA LEU A 108 -10.40 20.47 -8.12
C LEU A 108 -11.77 21.08 -8.37
#